data_AF-A0A350BW97-F1
#
_entry.id   AF-A0A350BW97-F1
#
_cell.length_a   1.000
_cell.length_b   1.000
_cell.length_c   1.000
_cell.angle_alpha   90.00
_cell.angle_beta   90.00
_cell.angle_gamma   90.00
#
_symmetry.space_group_name_H-M   'P 1'
#
loop_
_entity.id
_entity.type
_entity.pdbx_description
1 polymer ?
#
loop_
_entity_poly.entity_id
_entity_poly.type
_entity_poly.pdbx_seq_one_letter_code
_entity_poly.pdbx_strand_id
1 'polypeptide(L)'
;MILNKMISKYTSLLILALLSVTSYAQKEPRVARSTIAPPIKVGVVTSNLLDLYEGTTQQFNGFEDIDLYGSKGEYTKFDMAYGVLVEIPLNDKGGLDIELNTGKMTSQKENQYLKTELSMLNLYYRRYLTKSQNSNKLYARLYCQLGLGFTLYKAERYFVKDNGLFSMTDGICHNNSASLGCMFNLSEKFQVSLSTGTILNYSDGFDGYDNKKVGDLMLKSGLGIHFSL
;
A
#
# COMPACT_ATOMS: atom_id res chain seq x y z
N MET A 1 -17.05 2.69 23.28
CA MET A 1 -15.77 3.40 22.95
C MET A 1 -14.49 2.65 23.37
N ILE A 2 -14.50 1.80 24.40
CA ILE A 2 -13.31 1.04 24.85
C ILE A 2 -13.07 -0.23 24.01
N LEU A 3 -14.12 -0.86 23.48
CA LEU A 3 -14.07 -2.11 22.73
C LEU A 3 -13.33 -1.98 21.36
N ASN A 4 -13.55 -0.89 20.62
CA ASN A 4 -12.90 -0.65 19.32
C ASN A 4 -11.38 -0.38 19.45
N LYS A 5 -10.94 0.25 20.55
CA LYS A 5 -9.51 0.43 20.84
C LYS A 5 -8.81 -0.88 21.19
N MET A 6 -9.53 -1.85 21.75
CA MET A 6 -8.99 -3.18 22.03
C MET A 6 -8.83 -4.00 20.75
N ILE A 7 -9.84 -4.04 19.88
CA ILE A 7 -9.83 -4.84 18.64
C ILE A 7 -8.66 -4.43 17.73
N SER A 8 -8.36 -3.13 17.62
CA SER A 8 -7.21 -2.61 16.86
C SER A 8 -5.85 -3.06 17.44
N LYS A 9 -5.67 -3.06 18.77
CA LYS A 9 -4.42 -3.52 19.40
C LYS A 9 -4.20 -5.02 19.24
N TYR A 10 -5.26 -5.82 19.39
CA TYR A 10 -5.16 -7.28 19.28
C TYR A 10 -5.01 -7.76 17.84
N THR A 11 -5.54 -7.04 16.85
CA THR A 11 -5.32 -7.36 15.42
C THR A 11 -3.86 -7.12 15.00
N SER A 12 -3.24 -6.02 15.42
CA SER A 12 -1.80 -5.80 15.20
C SER A 12 -0.94 -6.86 15.88
N LEU A 13 -1.29 -7.24 17.12
CA LEU A 13 -0.61 -8.32 17.84
C LEU A 13 -0.81 -9.70 17.18
N LEU A 14 -2.00 -9.97 16.64
CA LEU A 14 -2.32 -11.23 15.96
C LEU A 14 -1.55 -11.34 14.64
N ILE A 15 -1.42 -10.24 13.88
CA ILE A 15 -0.63 -10.19 12.64
C ILE A 15 0.87 -10.39 12.97
N LEU A 16 1.39 -9.73 14.00
CA LEU A 16 2.77 -9.97 14.48
C LEU A 16 2.97 -11.40 14.98
N ALA A 17 1.98 -11.99 15.67
CA ALA A 17 2.03 -13.38 16.13
C ALA A 17 2.02 -14.35 14.94
N LEU A 18 1.16 -14.15 13.93
CA LEU A 18 1.14 -14.95 12.69
C LEU A 18 2.46 -14.84 11.90
N LEU A 19 3.07 -13.65 11.86
CA LEU A 19 4.40 -13.42 11.28
C LEU A 19 5.52 -14.17 12.04
N SER A 20 5.43 -14.24 13.37
CA SER A 20 6.41 -14.98 14.19
C SER A 20 6.27 -16.51 14.08
N VAL A 21 5.05 -17.04 14.01
CA VAL A 21 4.79 -18.49 13.97
C VAL A 21 5.20 -19.09 12.62
N THR A 22 5.01 -18.36 11.52
CA THR A 22 5.48 -18.79 10.19
C THR A 22 7.01 -18.73 10.03
N SER A 23 7.69 -17.92 10.86
CA SER A 23 9.15 -17.83 10.88
C SER A 23 9.82 -18.96 11.68
N TYR A 24 9.15 -19.49 12.71
CA TYR A 24 9.69 -20.55 13.58
C TYR A 24 9.40 -21.99 13.10
N ALA A 25 8.37 -22.20 12.26
CA ALA A 25 7.96 -23.55 11.86
C ALA A 25 8.80 -24.19 10.73
N GLN A 26 9.77 -23.49 10.14
CA GLN A 26 10.60 -24.02 9.06
C GLN A 26 12.01 -24.43 9.56
N LYS A 27 12.10 -25.60 10.20
CA LYS A 27 13.40 -26.31 10.35
C LYS A 27 13.81 -26.85 8.98
N GLU A 28 14.47 -26.03 8.16
CA GLU A 28 15.23 -26.56 7.03
C GLU A 28 16.57 -27.14 7.54
N PRO A 29 17.05 -28.27 6.96
CA PRO A 29 18.33 -28.84 7.33
C PRO A 29 19.46 -27.83 7.09
N ARG A 30 20.42 -27.79 8.02
CA ARG A 30 21.59 -26.90 8.02
C ARG A 30 22.52 -27.25 6.84
N VAL A 31 22.18 -26.77 5.65
CA VAL A 31 23.15 -26.62 4.56
C VAL A 31 23.89 -25.32 4.85
N ALA A 32 25.23 -25.36 4.76
CA ALA A 32 26.10 -24.21 5.02
C ALA A 32 25.59 -22.97 4.28
N ARG A 33 25.02 -22.02 5.02
CA ARG A 33 24.63 -20.72 4.49
C ARG A 33 25.90 -20.02 4.03
N SER A 34 25.89 -19.52 2.79
CA SER A 34 26.79 -18.45 2.38
C SER A 34 26.79 -17.37 3.48
N THR A 35 27.97 -17.06 3.99
CA THR A 35 28.19 -16.08 5.08
C THR A 35 28.07 -14.62 4.61
N ILE A 36 27.76 -14.40 3.33
CA ILE A 36 27.64 -13.08 2.73
C ILE A 36 26.16 -12.70 2.74
N ALA A 37 25.81 -11.66 3.51
CA ALA A 37 24.48 -11.08 3.47
C ALA A 37 24.17 -10.58 2.04
N PRO A 38 22.96 -10.81 1.50
CA PRO A 38 22.63 -10.33 0.16
C PRO A 38 22.70 -8.80 0.12
N PRO A 39 23.10 -8.19 -1.02
CA PRO A 39 23.33 -6.75 -1.11
C PRO A 39 22.04 -5.95 -0.93
N ILE A 40 22.14 -4.79 -0.28
CA ILE A 40 21.06 -3.80 -0.22
C ILE A 40 20.66 -3.43 -1.64
N LYS A 41 19.35 -3.25 -1.88
CA LYS A 41 18.86 -2.78 -3.16
C LYS A 41 18.21 -1.41 -3.01
N VAL A 42 18.35 -0.61 -4.04
CA VAL A 42 17.67 0.68 -4.18
C VAL A 42 16.83 0.65 -5.43
N GLY A 43 15.69 1.33 -5.43
CA GLY A 43 14.79 1.28 -6.56
C GLY A 43 13.88 2.48 -6.69
N VAL A 44 13.23 2.55 -7.84
CA VAL A 44 12.16 3.49 -8.14
C VAL A 44 10.89 2.71 -8.42
N VAL A 45 9.75 3.27 -8.02
CA VAL A 45 8.44 2.66 -8.20
C VAL A 45 7.52 3.66 -8.86
N THR A 46 6.73 3.17 -9.81
CA THR A 46 5.54 3.85 -10.28
C THR A 46 4.33 3.00 -9.91
N SER A 47 3.24 3.62 -9.48
CA SER A 47 2.05 2.90 -9.03
C SER A 47 0.79 3.58 -9.52
N ASN A 48 -0.14 2.79 -10.01
CA ASN A 48 -1.53 3.21 -10.12
C ASN A 48 -2.19 3.13 -8.74
N LEU A 49 -2.92 4.18 -8.39
CA LEU A 49 -3.75 4.26 -7.20
C LEU A 49 -5.22 4.22 -7.63
N LEU A 50 -6.04 3.49 -6.89
CA LEU A 50 -7.48 3.45 -7.14
C LEU A 50 -8.21 3.42 -5.81
N ASP A 51 -9.14 4.34 -5.63
CA ASP A 51 -10.05 4.31 -4.50
C ASP A 51 -11.04 3.15 -4.65
N LEU A 52 -11.14 2.31 -3.62
CA LEU A 52 -11.98 1.12 -3.62
C LEU A 52 -13.26 1.28 -2.79
N TYR A 53 -13.46 2.42 -2.11
CA TYR A 53 -14.65 2.56 -1.30
C TYR A 53 -15.90 2.77 -2.18
N GLU A 54 -16.98 2.07 -1.85
CA GLU A 54 -18.31 2.37 -2.40
C GLU A 54 -19.33 2.08 -1.31
N GLY A 55 -20.05 3.11 -0.87
CA GLY A 55 -20.97 3.01 0.26
C GLY A 55 -21.89 4.21 0.39
N THR A 56 -22.90 4.07 1.24
CA THR A 56 -23.63 5.19 1.84
C THR A 56 -23.13 5.38 3.28
N THR A 57 -22.86 6.62 3.64
CA THR A 57 -22.51 7.05 5.00
C THR A 57 -23.59 7.98 5.53
N GLN A 58 -23.64 8.22 6.84
CA GLN A 58 -24.56 9.20 7.42
C GLN A 58 -23.76 10.41 7.88
N GLN A 59 -24.16 11.60 7.42
CA GLN A 59 -23.65 12.88 7.89
C GLN A 59 -24.15 13.17 9.32
N PHE A 60 -23.46 14.05 10.04
CA PHE A 60 -23.88 14.49 11.38
C PHE A 60 -25.25 15.16 11.45
N ASN A 61 -25.73 15.69 10.32
CA ASN A 61 -27.05 16.34 10.19
C ASN A 61 -28.18 15.33 9.86
N GLY A 62 -27.88 14.03 9.78
CA GLY A 62 -28.87 12.97 9.50
C GLY A 62 -29.12 12.70 8.01
N PHE A 63 -28.43 13.40 7.09
CA PHE A 63 -28.50 13.10 5.66
C PHE A 63 -27.53 11.97 5.28
N GLU A 64 -27.87 11.21 4.24
CA GLU A 64 -26.94 10.25 3.64
C GLU A 64 -25.85 11.00 2.88
N ASP A 65 -24.60 10.64 3.11
CA ASP A 65 -23.46 10.97 2.27
C ASP A 65 -23.02 9.73 1.48
N ILE A 66 -22.26 9.97 0.44
CA ILE A 66 -21.98 9.03 -0.62
C ILE A 66 -20.47 8.80 -0.64
N ASP A 67 -20.02 7.59 -0.34
CA ASP A 67 -18.59 7.27 -0.45
C ASP A 67 -18.24 7.10 -1.94
N LEU A 68 -17.13 7.71 -2.36
CA LEU A 68 -16.74 7.87 -3.76
C LEU A 68 -15.87 6.69 -4.23
N TYR A 69 -15.94 6.35 -5.53
CA TYR A 69 -15.16 5.26 -6.12
C TYR A 69 -14.21 5.79 -7.20
N GLY A 70 -13.01 5.22 -7.29
CA GLY A 70 -12.05 5.55 -8.35
C GLY A 70 -12.51 5.03 -9.71
N SER A 71 -12.01 5.58 -10.82
CA SER A 71 -12.31 5.11 -12.20
C SER A 71 -13.75 5.20 -12.71
N LYS A 72 -14.69 5.80 -11.95
CA LYS A 72 -16.09 5.97 -12.35
C LYS A 72 -16.46 7.45 -12.44
N GLY A 73 -16.81 7.92 -13.64
CA GLY A 73 -17.28 9.30 -13.87
C GLY A 73 -16.23 10.21 -14.52
N GLU A 74 -16.67 11.34 -15.05
CA GLU A 74 -15.88 12.27 -15.87
C GLU A 74 -14.72 12.96 -15.11
N TYR A 75 -14.77 12.99 -13.79
CA TYR A 75 -13.77 13.61 -12.92
C TYR A 75 -12.74 12.60 -12.37
N THR A 76 -12.87 11.32 -12.72
CA THR A 76 -11.88 10.28 -12.38
C THR A 76 -10.83 10.13 -13.46
N LYS A 77 -9.61 9.75 -13.06
CA LYS A 77 -8.45 9.59 -13.95
C LYS A 77 -7.71 8.29 -13.67
N PHE A 78 -6.81 7.94 -14.58
CA PHE A 78 -5.79 6.94 -14.29
C PHE A 78 -4.74 7.57 -13.36
N ASP A 79 -4.95 7.38 -12.08
CA ASP A 79 -4.20 8.04 -11.01
C ASP A 79 -2.86 7.36 -10.74
N MET A 80 -1.82 8.17 -10.69
CA MET A 80 -0.43 7.71 -10.68
C MET A 80 0.32 8.27 -9.47
N ALA A 81 1.21 7.45 -8.94
CA ALA A 81 2.14 7.77 -7.88
C ALA A 81 3.55 7.31 -8.26
N TYR A 82 4.54 8.01 -7.75
CA TYR A 82 5.95 7.76 -8.00
C TYR A 82 6.71 7.77 -6.69
N GLY A 83 7.70 6.89 -6.59
CA GLY A 83 8.39 6.68 -5.34
C GLY A 83 9.77 6.10 -5.49
N VAL A 84 10.46 6.05 -4.36
CA VAL A 84 11.73 5.38 -4.16
C VAL A 84 11.56 4.26 -3.15
N LEU A 85 12.36 3.22 -3.28
CA LEU A 85 12.43 2.13 -2.31
C LEU A 85 13.87 1.77 -1.97
N VAL A 86 14.03 1.22 -0.78
CA VAL A 86 15.24 0.55 -0.32
C VAL A 86 14.83 -0.83 0.20
N GLU A 87 15.39 -1.90 -0.36
CA GLU A 87 15.23 -3.27 0.13
C GLU A 87 16.48 -3.67 0.92
N ILE A 88 16.29 -4.11 2.16
CA ILE A 88 17.30 -4.70 3.03
C ILE A 88 17.03 -6.21 3.07
N PRO A 89 17.78 -7.03 2.31
CA PRO A 89 17.57 -8.46 2.31
C PRO A 89 17.95 -9.07 3.66
N LEU A 90 17.09 -9.91 4.21
CA LEU A 90 17.36 -10.66 5.44
C LEU A 90 17.94 -12.05 5.13
N ASN A 91 17.46 -12.66 4.05
CA ASN A 91 17.91 -13.95 3.52
C ASN A 91 17.33 -14.16 2.11
N ASP A 92 17.66 -15.29 1.49
CA ASP A 92 17.16 -15.63 0.15
C ASP A 92 15.63 -15.63 0.03
N LYS A 93 14.89 -15.78 1.12
CA LYS A 93 13.43 -15.88 1.12
C LYS A 93 12.72 -14.62 1.62
N GLY A 94 13.41 -13.58 2.07
CA GLY A 94 12.73 -12.36 2.52
C GLY A 94 13.63 -11.18 2.83
N GLY A 95 12.99 -10.01 2.93
CA GLY A 95 13.63 -8.72 3.13
C GLY A 95 12.69 -7.70 3.76
N LEU A 96 13.25 -6.59 4.19
CA LEU A 96 12.49 -5.41 4.61
C LEU A 96 12.59 -4.34 3.53
N ASP A 97 11.46 -3.79 3.10
CA ASP A 97 11.44 -2.67 2.16
C ASP A 97 10.99 -1.40 2.87
N ILE A 98 11.71 -0.31 2.64
CA ILE A 98 11.28 1.04 3.00
C ILE A 98 10.89 1.73 1.70
N GLU A 99 9.64 2.15 1.57
CA GLU A 99 9.11 2.80 0.37
C GLU A 99 8.54 4.18 0.72
N LEU A 100 8.94 5.20 -0.04
CA LEU A 100 8.32 6.52 -0.05
C LEU A 100 7.65 6.75 -1.40
N ASN A 101 6.34 6.99 -1.42
CA ASN A 101 5.56 7.09 -2.65
C ASN A 101 4.63 8.31 -2.61
N THR A 102 4.64 9.14 -3.65
CA THR A 102 3.85 10.37 -3.73
C THR A 102 3.00 10.36 -4.99
N GLY A 103 1.72 10.72 -4.88
CA GLY A 103 0.80 10.70 -6.00
C GLY A 103 -0.46 11.50 -5.77
N LYS A 104 -1.37 11.36 -6.72
CA LYS A 104 -2.73 11.89 -6.61
C LYS A 104 -3.73 10.77 -6.86
N MET A 105 -4.93 10.93 -6.32
CA MET A 105 -6.05 10.01 -6.48
C MET A 105 -7.33 10.81 -6.72
N THR A 106 -8.21 10.29 -7.55
CA THR A 106 -9.48 10.89 -7.93
C THR A 106 -10.60 9.86 -7.83
N SER A 107 -11.73 10.30 -7.30
CA SER A 107 -12.91 9.47 -7.08
C SER A 107 -14.16 10.27 -7.40
N GLN A 108 -15.22 9.63 -7.88
CA GLN A 108 -16.50 10.30 -8.13
C GLN A 108 -17.68 9.36 -7.91
N LYS A 109 -18.78 9.93 -7.42
CA LYS A 109 -20.08 9.29 -7.40
C LYS A 109 -21.18 10.35 -7.44
N GLU A 110 -22.14 10.13 -8.33
CA GLU A 110 -23.30 11.02 -8.53
C GLU A 110 -22.88 12.49 -8.72
N ASN A 111 -23.25 13.36 -7.78
CA ASN A 111 -23.05 14.79 -7.84
C ASN A 111 -21.76 15.29 -7.17
N GLN A 112 -20.89 14.39 -6.68
CA GLN A 112 -19.66 14.76 -5.99
C GLN A 112 -18.44 14.05 -6.56
N TYR A 113 -17.31 14.77 -6.60
CA TYR A 113 -16.00 14.23 -6.95
C TYR A 113 -14.92 14.69 -5.97
N LEU A 114 -13.86 13.90 -5.86
CA LEU A 114 -12.75 14.09 -4.93
C LEU A 114 -11.43 14.14 -5.68
N LYS A 115 -10.52 14.97 -5.17
CA LYS A 115 -9.10 14.96 -5.51
C LYS A 115 -8.29 14.86 -4.22
N THR A 116 -7.46 13.83 -4.12
CA THR A 116 -6.58 13.61 -2.97
C THR A 116 -5.13 13.63 -3.44
N GLU A 117 -4.32 14.52 -2.88
CA GLU A 117 -2.87 14.46 -2.97
C GLU A 117 -2.34 13.68 -1.77
N LEU A 118 -1.42 12.74 -1.98
CA LEU A 118 -0.94 11.88 -0.91
C LEU A 118 0.54 11.54 -1.02
N SER A 119 1.18 11.39 0.13
CA SER A 119 2.55 10.88 0.30
C SER A 119 2.55 9.77 1.35
N MET A 120 3.04 8.60 1.00
CA MET A 120 3.05 7.41 1.83
C MET A 120 4.46 6.98 2.15
N LEU A 121 4.77 6.83 3.44
CA LEU A 121 5.98 6.17 3.92
C LEU A 121 5.60 4.81 4.49
N ASN A 122 6.11 3.74 3.89
CA ASN A 122 5.77 2.36 4.26
C ASN A 122 7.01 1.56 4.60
N LEU A 123 6.94 0.82 5.69
CA LEU A 123 7.84 -0.28 6.00
C LEU A 123 7.13 -1.59 5.68
N TYR A 124 7.74 -2.39 4.83
CA TYR A 124 7.21 -3.66 4.41
C TYR A 124 8.10 -4.82 4.81
N TYR A 125 7.48 -5.95 5.14
CA TYR A 125 8.13 -7.25 5.15
C TYR A 125 7.73 -8.01 3.90
N ARG A 126 8.71 -8.35 3.05
CA ARG A 126 8.51 -9.15 1.85
C ARG A 126 8.96 -10.59 2.09
N ARG A 127 8.11 -11.53 1.71
CA ARG A 127 8.39 -12.97 1.71
C ARG A 127 8.28 -13.51 0.28
N TYR A 128 9.37 -14.04 -0.24
CA TYR A 128 9.37 -14.76 -1.50
C TYR A 128 8.80 -16.17 -1.30
N LEU A 129 7.82 -16.52 -2.12
CA LEU A 129 7.14 -17.83 -2.12
C LEU A 129 7.90 -18.86 -2.95
N THR A 130 8.81 -18.40 -3.80
CA THR A 130 9.61 -19.20 -4.71
C THR A 130 11.09 -19.13 -4.32
N LYS A 131 11.79 -20.26 -4.46
CA LYS A 131 13.23 -20.35 -4.16
C LYS A 131 14.01 -19.46 -5.11
N SER A 132 15.08 -18.85 -4.58
CA SER A 132 16.05 -18.17 -5.43
C SER A 132 16.70 -19.19 -6.37
N GLN A 133 16.89 -18.83 -7.63
CA GLN A 133 17.65 -19.62 -8.58
C GLN A 133 18.97 -18.91 -8.84
N ASN A 134 20.07 -19.62 -8.58
CA ASN A 134 21.41 -19.12 -8.84
C ASN A 134 21.76 -19.40 -10.31
N SER A 135 21.15 -18.68 -11.24
CA SER A 135 21.45 -18.82 -12.66
C SER A 135 21.52 -17.44 -13.31
N ASN A 136 22.45 -17.26 -14.25
CA ASN A 136 22.56 -16.06 -15.10
C ASN A 136 21.38 -15.91 -16.10
N LYS A 137 20.27 -16.62 -15.87
CA LYS A 137 19.08 -16.59 -16.73
C LYS A 137 18.00 -15.77 -16.05
N LEU A 138 17.15 -15.15 -16.85
CA LEU A 138 15.92 -14.53 -16.40
C LEU A 138 15.10 -15.51 -15.57
N TYR A 139 14.76 -15.14 -14.34
CA TYR A 139 13.83 -15.91 -13.52
C TYR A 139 12.91 -15.00 -12.71
N ALA A 140 11.70 -15.49 -12.49
CA ALA A 140 10.63 -14.79 -11.82
C ALA A 140 10.42 -15.36 -10.41
N ARG A 141 10.19 -14.48 -9.43
CA ARG A 141 9.95 -14.85 -8.05
C ARG A 141 8.66 -14.25 -7.54
N LEU A 142 7.68 -15.10 -7.25
CA LEU A 142 6.48 -14.68 -6.56
C LEU A 142 6.81 -14.29 -5.11
N TYR A 143 6.19 -13.21 -4.63
CA TYR A 143 6.28 -12.76 -3.26
C TYR A 143 4.93 -12.27 -2.73
N CYS A 144 4.78 -12.34 -1.41
CA CYS A 144 3.78 -11.59 -0.67
C CYS A 144 4.46 -10.55 0.21
N GLN A 145 3.76 -9.46 0.50
CA GLN A 145 4.33 -8.34 1.22
C GLN A 145 3.27 -7.70 2.11
N LEU A 146 3.61 -7.53 3.38
CA LEU A 146 2.77 -6.88 4.39
C LEU A 146 3.48 -5.62 4.87
N GLY A 147 2.74 -4.54 5.02
CA GLY A 147 3.31 -3.24 5.37
C GLY A 147 2.54 -2.49 6.43
N LEU A 148 3.29 -1.66 7.15
CA LEU A 148 2.79 -0.66 8.08
C LEU A 148 3.38 0.68 7.65
N GLY A 149 2.61 1.74 7.72
CA GLY A 149 3.08 3.04 7.25
C GLY A 149 2.27 4.22 7.73
N PHE A 150 2.63 5.37 7.20
CA PHE A 150 1.92 6.61 7.39
C PHE A 150 1.60 7.22 6.03
N THR A 151 0.40 7.79 5.91
CA THR A 151 -0.05 8.54 4.74
C THR A 151 -0.29 9.97 5.16
N LEU A 152 0.45 10.90 4.57
CA LEU A 152 0.12 12.32 4.57
C LEU A 152 -0.83 12.57 3.40
N TYR A 153 -1.94 13.24 3.63
CA TYR A 153 -2.93 13.53 2.59
C TYR A 153 -3.46 14.96 2.66
N LYS A 154 -3.90 15.44 1.50
CA LYS A 154 -4.74 16.63 1.34
C LYS A 154 -5.85 16.29 0.35
N ALA A 155 -7.09 16.33 0.81
CA ALA A 155 -8.27 15.91 0.07
C ALA A 155 -9.24 17.08 -0.11
N GLU A 156 -9.75 17.24 -1.33
CA GLU A 156 -10.70 18.29 -1.71
C GLU A 156 -11.88 17.68 -2.44
N ARG A 157 -13.09 17.92 -1.93
CA ARG A 157 -14.35 17.38 -2.46
C ARG A 157 -15.18 18.50 -3.07
N TYR A 158 -15.79 18.22 -4.21
CA TYR A 158 -16.43 19.22 -5.07
C TYR A 158 -17.78 18.71 -5.58
N PHE A 159 -18.69 19.63 -5.89
CA PHE A 159 -19.90 19.31 -6.62
C PHE A 159 -19.66 19.29 -8.14
N VAL A 160 -20.21 18.28 -8.81
CA VAL A 160 -20.11 18.09 -10.26
C VAL A 160 -20.80 19.22 -11.04
N LYS A 161 -21.91 19.76 -10.50
CA LYS A 161 -22.77 20.71 -11.23
C LYS A 161 -22.10 22.07 -11.48
N ASP A 162 -21.35 22.57 -10.51
CA ASP A 162 -20.79 23.93 -10.52
C ASP A 162 -19.30 23.98 -10.15
N ASN A 163 -18.67 22.83 -9.91
CA ASN A 163 -17.31 22.73 -9.36
C ASN A 163 -17.14 23.49 -8.04
N GLY A 164 -18.22 23.72 -7.29
CA GLY A 164 -18.17 24.34 -5.97
C GLY A 164 -17.45 23.42 -4.99
N LEU A 165 -16.51 23.99 -4.23
CA LEU A 165 -15.83 23.27 -3.15
C LEU A 165 -16.84 22.92 -2.06
N PHE A 166 -17.02 21.64 -1.79
CA PHE A 166 -17.89 21.13 -0.75
C PHE A 166 -17.15 21.04 0.59
N SER A 167 -15.97 20.41 0.59
CA SER A 167 -15.17 20.21 1.79
C SER A 167 -13.68 20.04 1.46
N MET A 168 -12.84 20.32 2.45
CA MET A 168 -11.41 20.11 2.38
C MET A 168 -10.92 19.53 3.71
N THR A 169 -10.07 18.53 3.64
CA THR A 169 -9.45 17.85 4.78
C THR A 169 -7.97 17.61 4.48
N ASP A 170 -7.16 17.65 5.51
CA ASP A 170 -5.73 17.36 5.42
C ASP A 170 -5.24 16.74 6.73
N GLY A 171 -4.17 15.95 6.65
CA GLY A 171 -3.61 15.34 7.84
C GLY A 171 -2.68 14.17 7.56
N ILE A 172 -2.28 13.53 8.66
CA ILE A 172 -1.48 12.32 8.65
C ILE A 172 -2.28 11.18 9.28
N CYS A 173 -2.25 10.01 8.65
CA CYS A 173 -2.90 8.81 9.17
C CYS A 173 -1.98 7.61 9.14
N HIS A 174 -2.23 6.66 10.04
CA HIS A 174 -1.62 5.33 9.97
C HIS A 174 -2.20 4.58 8.77
N ASN A 175 -1.42 3.72 8.13
CA ASN A 175 -1.91 2.81 7.12
C ASN A 175 -1.37 1.38 7.33
N ASN A 176 -2.14 0.41 6.88
CA ASN A 176 -1.71 -0.98 6.76
C ASN A 176 -1.84 -1.40 5.30
N SER A 177 -0.95 -2.28 4.85
CA SER A 177 -0.94 -2.70 3.46
C SER A 177 -0.64 -4.18 3.31
N ALA A 178 -1.24 -4.77 2.27
CA ALA A 178 -1.02 -6.16 1.89
C ALA A 178 -0.97 -6.25 0.38
N SER A 179 0.06 -6.90 -0.15
CA SER A 179 0.25 -7.03 -1.60
C SER A 179 0.84 -8.38 -1.99
N LEU A 180 0.56 -8.74 -3.24
CA LEU A 180 1.19 -9.84 -3.95
C LEU A 180 1.99 -9.26 -5.10
N GLY A 181 3.09 -9.90 -5.45
CA GLY A 181 3.91 -9.46 -6.56
C GLY A 181 4.80 -10.53 -7.14
N CYS A 182 5.46 -10.14 -8.21
CA CYS A 182 6.43 -10.94 -8.94
C CYS A 182 7.68 -10.11 -9.18
N MET A 183 8.84 -10.65 -8.77
CA MET A 183 10.15 -10.07 -9.03
C MET A 183 10.82 -10.81 -10.19
N PHE A 184 11.04 -10.10 -11.29
CA PHE A 184 11.79 -10.56 -12.45
C PHE A 184 13.27 -10.18 -12.28
N ASN A 185 14.12 -11.18 -12.09
CA ASN A 185 15.56 -10.99 -11.99
C ASN A 185 16.14 -11.06 -13.40
N LEU A 186 16.57 -9.93 -13.93
CA LEU A 186 17.06 -9.79 -15.30
C LEU A 186 18.59 -9.94 -15.36
N SER A 187 19.28 -9.48 -14.32
CA SER A 187 20.70 -9.73 -14.07
C SER A 187 20.97 -9.76 -12.55
N GLU A 188 22.22 -10.02 -12.14
CA GLU A 188 22.63 -9.97 -10.73
C GLU A 188 22.36 -8.61 -10.07
N LYS A 189 22.42 -7.52 -10.87
CA LYS A 189 22.24 -6.14 -10.40
C LYS A 189 20.90 -5.54 -10.73
N PHE A 190 20.12 -6.11 -11.65
CA PHE A 190 18.92 -5.47 -12.19
C PHE A 190 17.70 -6.37 -12.05
N GLN A 191 16.67 -5.85 -11.38
CA GLN A 191 15.41 -6.56 -11.15
C GLN A 191 14.23 -5.64 -11.42
N VAL A 192 13.12 -6.22 -11.88
CA VAL A 192 11.86 -5.52 -12.11
C VAL A 192 10.78 -6.18 -11.27
N SER A 193 10.01 -5.41 -10.53
CA SER A 193 8.86 -5.93 -9.76
C SER A 193 7.55 -5.49 -10.37
N LEU A 194 6.58 -6.39 -10.40
CA LEU A 194 5.17 -6.06 -10.57
C LEU A 194 4.44 -6.42 -9.27
N SER A 195 3.60 -5.53 -8.77
CA SER A 195 2.81 -5.77 -7.56
C SER A 195 1.40 -5.26 -7.69
N THR A 196 0.49 -5.87 -6.94
CA THR A 196 -0.86 -5.36 -6.72
C THR A 196 -1.28 -5.70 -5.29
N GLY A 197 -1.99 -4.78 -4.66
CA GLY A 197 -2.38 -4.93 -3.27
C GLY A 197 -3.27 -3.81 -2.80
N THR A 198 -3.63 -3.88 -1.53
CA THR A 198 -4.49 -2.90 -0.90
C THR A 198 -3.74 -2.14 0.18
N ILE A 199 -4.16 -0.90 0.40
CA ILE A 199 -3.75 -0.06 1.51
C ILE A 199 -5.03 0.38 2.22
N LEU A 200 -5.09 0.17 3.53
CA LEU A 200 -6.14 0.68 4.39
C LEU A 200 -5.58 1.87 5.16
N ASN A 201 -6.10 3.06 4.88
CA ASN A 201 -5.77 4.31 5.56
C ASN A 201 -6.71 4.49 6.74
N TYR A 202 -6.19 4.65 7.96
CA TYR A 202 -6.99 4.84 9.17
C TYR A 202 -7.29 6.32 9.41
N SER A 203 -7.99 6.93 8.47
CA SER A 203 -8.51 8.28 8.56
C SER A 203 -9.80 8.34 7.79
N ASP A 204 -10.75 9.08 8.32
CA ASP A 204 -12.03 9.32 7.65
C ASP A 204 -11.96 10.52 6.71
N GLY A 205 -11.19 11.55 7.08
CA GLY A 205 -10.98 12.69 6.19
C GLY A 205 -10.17 12.38 4.92
N PHE A 206 -9.79 11.13 4.65
CA PHE A 206 -8.99 10.82 3.46
C PHE A 206 -9.83 10.90 2.16
N ASP A 207 -11.14 10.71 2.26
CA ASP A 207 -12.12 10.88 1.17
C ASP A 207 -12.62 12.33 1.00
N GLY A 208 -12.05 13.28 1.74
CA GLY A 208 -12.46 14.68 1.73
C GLY A 208 -13.54 15.04 2.75
N TYR A 209 -14.04 14.12 3.57
CA TYR A 209 -15.12 14.37 4.54
C TYR A 209 -15.02 13.52 5.82
N ASP A 210 -14.92 14.14 6.99
CA ASP A 210 -14.86 13.43 8.27
C ASP A 210 -16.28 13.23 8.88
N ASN A 211 -16.82 12.02 8.73
CA ASN A 211 -18.05 11.50 9.32
C ASN A 211 -17.83 10.59 10.58
N LYS A 212 -16.61 10.50 11.12
CA LYS A 212 -16.14 9.59 12.19
C LYS A 212 -16.20 8.08 11.86
N LYS A 213 -16.18 7.65 10.60
CA LYS A 213 -15.95 6.23 10.25
C LYS A 213 -14.47 5.85 10.38
N VAL A 214 -14.21 4.54 10.25
CA VAL A 214 -12.88 3.95 10.47
C VAL A 214 -12.29 3.50 9.14
N GLY A 215 -11.77 4.47 8.39
CA GLY A 215 -10.74 4.29 7.38
C GLY A 215 -11.18 3.96 5.96
N ASP A 216 -10.30 4.30 5.03
CA ASP A 216 -10.49 4.22 3.58
C ASP A 216 -9.58 3.18 2.93
N LEU A 217 -10.16 2.37 2.05
CA LEU A 217 -9.47 1.31 1.34
C LEU A 217 -9.10 1.76 -0.07
N MET A 218 -7.84 1.60 -0.44
CA MET A 218 -7.36 1.85 -1.80
C MET A 218 -6.64 0.63 -2.36
N LEU A 219 -6.72 0.45 -3.67
CA LEU A 219 -5.86 -0.44 -4.44
C LEU A 219 -4.59 0.32 -4.84
N LYS A 220 -3.46 -0.39 -4.80
CA LYS A 220 -2.19 0.05 -5.34
C LYS A 220 -1.64 -1.04 -6.24
N SER A 221 -1.44 -0.72 -7.52
CA SER A 221 -0.79 -1.62 -8.48
C SER A 221 0.48 -0.96 -9.00
N GLY A 222 1.64 -1.62 -8.85
CA GLY A 222 2.95 -1.00 -9.04
C GLY A 222 3.87 -1.74 -9.99
N LEU A 223 4.71 -0.96 -10.67
CA LEU A 223 5.92 -1.42 -11.37
C LEU A 223 7.13 -0.80 -10.67
N GLY A 224 8.10 -1.63 -10.30
CA GLY A 224 9.32 -1.20 -9.63
C GLY A 224 10.56 -1.63 -10.40
N ILE A 225 11.59 -0.80 -10.37
CA ILE A 225 12.91 -1.09 -10.92
C ILE A 225 13.91 -1.06 -9.78
N HIS A 226 14.71 -2.11 -9.63
CA HIS A 226 15.58 -2.35 -8.48
C HIS A 226 17.01 -2.57 -8.95
N PHE A 227 17.94 -1.98 -8.20
CA PHE A 227 19.38 -2.10 -8.39
C PHE A 227 20.03 -2.65 -7.14
N SER A 228 20.73 -3.78 -7.25
CA SER A 228 21.58 -4.30 -6.17
C SER A 228 22.86 -3.47 -6.10
N LEU A 229 23.20 -2.99 -4.90
CA LEU A 229 24.43 -2.24 -4.62
C LEU A 229 25.66 -3.17 -4.54
#